data_AF-A0A817ZG05-F1
#
_entry.id   AF-A0A817ZG05-F1
#
_cell.length_a   1.000
_cell.length_b   1.000
_cell.length_c   1.000
_cell.angle_alpha   90.00
_cell.angle_beta   90.00
_cell.angle_gamma   90.00
#
_symmetry.space_group_name_H-M   'P 1'
#
loop_
_entity.id
_entity.type
_entity.pdbx_description
1 polymer ?
#
loop_
_entity_poly.entity_id
_entity_poly.type
_entity_poly.pdbx_seq_one_letter_code
_entity_poly.pdbx_strand_id
1 'polypeptide(L)'
;MDTINYYSSDTTISGLLFSNYTSEEIRRLSVKELTSSLAIDRLGAPVPGGPYDLTLGPFDKNDRCFTCGQGFVACPGHLGHISLVLPVYNPVFFRNLVNVLRGCCLHCHIIQCSNAEKYLFSMQMLYLKHGQTDEIDNLQSIYKTWILERKSLDTFYEQINEHMKLNPPSSTKVESTTENLLAIRQQLIKDFEARAFKTKKKFCPNCNTPVRRAGRRIWSFFFSKVLPFNDQKFENPKTVRYSSIIQDNQLIKELLLLKDKQTTDASTSNT
;
A
#
# COMPACT_ATOMS: atom_id res chain seq x y z
N MET A 1 45.16 -20.46 -16.50
CA MET A 1 44.52 -20.79 -15.20
C MET A 1 43.95 -19.46 -14.76
N ASP A 2 42.75 -19.16 -15.26
CA ASP A 2 42.25 -17.80 -15.22
C ASP A 2 41.22 -17.73 -14.10
N THR A 3 41.70 -17.32 -12.93
CA THR A 3 40.89 -16.96 -11.78
C THR A 3 40.01 -15.78 -12.17
N ILE A 4 38.72 -16.06 -12.41
CA ILE A 4 37.70 -15.04 -12.56
C ILE A 4 37.63 -14.28 -11.23
N ASN A 5 38.14 -13.06 -11.23
CA ASN A 5 38.02 -12.11 -10.14
C ASN A 5 36.53 -11.89 -9.85
N TYR A 6 36.05 -12.41 -8.72
CA TYR A 6 34.77 -12.04 -8.15
C TYR A 6 34.87 -10.56 -7.76
N TYR A 7 34.22 -9.69 -8.53
CA TYR A 7 34.02 -8.29 -8.17
C TYR A 7 33.30 -8.24 -6.81
N SER A 8 34.06 -8.06 -5.73
CA SER A 8 33.53 -7.54 -4.46
C SER A 8 33.30 -6.06 -4.68
N SER A 9 32.12 -5.69 -5.18
CA SER A 9 31.60 -4.37 -4.87
C SER A 9 31.18 -4.43 -3.40
N ASP A 10 31.88 -3.72 -2.53
CA ASP A 10 31.56 -3.58 -1.10
C ASP A 10 30.24 -2.79 -0.94
N THR A 11 29.13 -3.37 -1.40
CA THR A 11 27.79 -2.83 -1.26
C THR A 11 27.31 -3.15 0.14
N THR A 12 27.26 -2.14 1.00
CA THR A 12 26.65 -2.25 2.31
C THR A 12 25.15 -1.96 2.21
N ILE A 13 24.34 -2.71 2.97
CA ILE A 13 22.89 -2.54 2.99
C ILE A 13 22.57 -1.28 3.79
N SER A 14 21.99 -0.27 3.13
CA SER A 14 21.63 1.01 3.76
C SER A 14 20.29 0.97 4.51
N GLY A 15 19.36 0.12 4.09
CA GLY A 15 18.04 0.00 4.70
C GLY A 15 17.17 -1.08 4.06
N LEU A 16 16.04 -1.38 4.70
CA LEU A 16 15.07 -2.37 4.24
C LEU A 16 13.69 -1.72 4.07
N LEU A 17 13.09 -1.92 2.90
CA LEU A 17 11.73 -1.50 2.60
C LEU A 17 10.82 -2.72 2.50
N PHE A 18 9.74 -2.71 3.26
CA PHE A 18 8.72 -3.76 3.20
C PHE A 18 7.62 -3.37 2.21
N SER A 19 7.34 -4.25 1.26
CA SER A 19 6.25 -4.12 0.30
C SER A 19 5.68 -5.49 -0.05
N ASN A 20 4.52 -5.50 -0.71
CA ASN A 20 3.93 -6.74 -1.23
C ASN A 20 4.25 -6.85 -2.71
N TYR A 21 4.53 -8.08 -3.17
CA TYR A 21 4.66 -8.34 -4.60
C TYR A 21 3.31 -8.20 -5.32
N THR A 22 3.33 -7.55 -6.47
CA THR A 22 2.24 -7.56 -7.44
C THR A 22 2.23 -8.86 -8.23
N SER A 23 1.09 -9.22 -8.81
CA SER A 23 0.98 -10.43 -9.65
C SER A 23 1.93 -10.41 -10.85
N GLU A 24 2.25 -9.23 -11.38
CA GLU A 24 3.20 -9.05 -12.48
C GLU A 24 4.65 -9.27 -12.01
N GLU A 25 5.03 -8.73 -10.86
CA GLU A 25 6.34 -8.96 -10.27
C GLU A 25 6.59 -10.43 -9.95
N ILE A 26 5.59 -11.13 -9.40
CA ILE A 26 5.69 -12.58 -9.13
C ILE A 26 5.94 -13.34 -10.43
N ARG A 27 5.20 -13.04 -11.50
CA ARG A 27 5.38 -13.70 -12.79
C ARG A 27 6.74 -13.42 -13.41
N ARG A 28 7.26 -12.19 -13.27
CA ARG A 28 8.59 -11.80 -13.77
C ARG A 28 9.72 -12.47 -13.00
N LEU A 29 9.56 -12.64 -11.68
CA LEU A 29 10.53 -13.33 -10.83
C LEU A 29 10.45 -14.85 -10.95
N SER A 30 9.29 -15.37 -11.34
CA SER A 30 9.05 -16.80 -11.41
C SER A 30 9.58 -17.40 -12.71
N VAL A 31 10.27 -18.54 -12.58
CA VAL A 31 10.81 -19.28 -13.72
C VAL A 31 9.80 -20.26 -14.31
N LYS A 32 8.81 -20.68 -13.52
CA LYS A 32 7.82 -21.68 -13.93
C LYS A 32 6.50 -21.56 -13.16
N GLU A 33 5.41 -21.82 -13.86
CA GLU A 33 4.10 -22.05 -13.26
C GLU A 33 3.93 -23.51 -12.83
N LEU A 34 3.51 -23.72 -11.59
CA LEU A 34 3.22 -25.04 -11.03
C LEU A 34 1.76 -25.41 -11.28
N THR A 35 1.55 -26.51 -11.99
CA THR A 35 0.24 -26.97 -12.44
C THR A 35 -0.17 -28.31 -11.83
N SER A 36 0.79 -29.10 -11.36
CA SER A 36 0.57 -30.42 -10.75
C SER A 36 0.62 -30.33 -9.23
N SER A 37 -0.32 -31.00 -8.56
CA SER A 37 -0.29 -31.19 -7.11
C SER A 37 0.62 -32.34 -6.68
N LEU A 38 0.99 -33.24 -7.61
CA LEU A 38 1.87 -34.36 -7.34
C LEU A 38 3.31 -33.89 -7.29
N ALA A 39 4.00 -34.22 -6.20
CA ALA A 39 5.39 -33.85 -5.99
C ALA A 39 6.36 -34.85 -6.65
N ILE A 40 6.07 -36.14 -6.49
CA ILE A 40 6.92 -37.27 -6.90
C ILE A 40 6.04 -38.31 -7.59
N ASP A 41 6.55 -38.95 -8.63
CA ASP A 41 5.89 -40.04 -9.33
C ASP A 41 6.01 -41.37 -8.59
N ARG A 42 5.50 -42.46 -9.18
CA ARG A 42 5.55 -43.80 -8.58
C ARG A 42 6.96 -44.41 -8.58
N LEU A 43 7.88 -43.85 -9.35
CA LEU A 43 9.27 -44.31 -9.50
C LEU A 43 10.22 -43.54 -8.58
N GLY A 44 9.73 -42.53 -7.86
CA GLY A 44 10.53 -41.71 -6.96
C GLY A 44 11.12 -40.47 -7.63
N ALA A 45 10.77 -40.17 -8.88
CA ALA A 45 11.26 -39.00 -9.61
C ALA A 45 10.35 -37.77 -9.44
N PRO A 46 10.89 -36.55 -9.42
CA PRO A 46 10.09 -35.34 -9.31
C PRO A 46 9.19 -35.16 -10.54
N VAL A 47 7.93 -34.82 -10.30
CA VAL A 47 6.95 -34.62 -11.38
C VAL A 47 7.13 -33.25 -12.04
N PRO A 48 7.22 -33.16 -13.38
CA PRO A 48 7.22 -31.88 -14.08
C PRO A 48 5.95 -31.06 -13.78
N GLY A 49 6.13 -29.78 -13.43
CA GLY A 49 5.06 -28.88 -13.01
C GLY A 49 4.59 -29.10 -11.57
N GLY A 50 5.22 -30.02 -10.83
CA GLY A 50 5.01 -30.24 -9.40
C GLY A 50 5.91 -29.37 -8.52
N PRO A 51 5.70 -29.39 -7.20
CA PRO A 51 6.49 -28.57 -6.25
C PRO A 51 7.99 -28.89 -6.21
N TYR A 52 8.43 -30.08 -6.67
CA TYR A 52 9.84 -30.46 -6.77
C TYR A 52 10.39 -30.44 -8.21
N ASP A 53 9.77 -29.68 -9.11
CA ASP A 53 10.25 -29.55 -10.49
C ASP A 53 11.71 -29.06 -10.56
N LEU A 54 12.53 -29.72 -11.37
CA LEU A 54 13.97 -29.44 -11.51
C LEU A 54 14.32 -28.03 -12.03
N THR A 55 13.36 -27.32 -12.61
CA THR A 55 13.48 -25.90 -12.97
C THR A 55 13.55 -24.98 -11.72
N LEU A 56 12.95 -25.40 -10.60
CA LEU A 56 13.02 -24.65 -9.34
C LEU A 56 14.33 -24.92 -8.58
N GLY A 57 14.99 -26.03 -8.89
CA GLY A 57 16.24 -26.45 -8.27
C GLY A 57 16.42 -27.96 -8.35
N PRO A 58 17.63 -28.46 -8.08
CA PRO A 58 17.88 -29.90 -8.04
C PRO A 58 17.19 -30.53 -6.83
N PHE A 59 16.51 -31.67 -7.04
CA PHE A 59 15.82 -32.40 -5.99
C PHE A 59 16.80 -33.26 -5.17
N ASP A 60 17.73 -33.94 -5.84
CA ASP A 60 18.80 -34.72 -5.20
C ASP A 60 20.21 -34.24 -5.63
N LYS A 61 21.25 -34.75 -4.96
CA LYS A 61 22.67 -34.44 -5.20
C LYS A 61 23.13 -34.77 -6.62
N ASN A 62 22.50 -35.76 -7.26
CA ASN A 62 22.81 -36.19 -8.61
C ASN A 62 22.08 -35.37 -9.68
N ASP A 63 21.06 -34.59 -9.28
CA ASP A 63 20.27 -33.77 -10.19
C ASP A 63 20.96 -32.44 -10.49
N ARG A 64 20.58 -31.87 -11.64
CA ARG A 64 21.00 -30.53 -12.05
C ARG A 64 19.78 -29.66 -12.25
N CYS A 65 19.88 -28.41 -11.82
CA CYS A 65 18.83 -27.43 -12.06
C CYS A 65 18.67 -27.15 -13.55
N PHE A 66 17.45 -27.15 -14.06
CA PHE A 66 17.20 -26.85 -15.48
C PHE A 66 17.27 -25.36 -15.80
N THR A 67 17.22 -24.48 -14.79
CA THR A 67 17.30 -23.02 -14.97
C THR A 67 18.75 -22.53 -14.97
N CYS A 68 19.55 -22.88 -13.94
CA CYS A 68 20.93 -22.42 -13.83
C CYS A 68 21.99 -23.46 -14.24
N GLY A 69 21.60 -24.72 -14.48
CA GLY A 69 22.51 -25.81 -14.84
C GLY A 69 23.40 -26.33 -13.70
N GLN A 70 23.28 -25.74 -12.50
CA GLN A 70 24.11 -26.08 -11.35
C GLN A 70 23.57 -27.29 -10.57
N GLY A 71 24.46 -28.00 -9.90
CA GLY A 71 24.11 -29.12 -9.00
C GLY A 71 23.62 -28.64 -7.62
N PHE A 72 23.30 -29.59 -6.75
CA PHE A 72 22.65 -29.35 -5.45
C PHE A 72 23.34 -28.34 -4.52
N VAL A 73 24.67 -28.33 -4.47
CA VAL A 73 25.41 -27.48 -3.54
C VAL A 73 25.52 -26.03 -4.04
N ALA A 74 25.57 -25.82 -5.36
CA ALA A 74 25.83 -24.51 -5.94
C ALA A 74 24.55 -23.74 -6.28
N CYS A 75 23.45 -24.45 -6.54
CA CYS A 75 22.19 -23.83 -6.95
C CYS A 75 21.58 -22.99 -5.81
N PRO A 76 21.26 -21.69 -6.04
CA PRO A 76 20.60 -20.86 -5.03
C PRO A 76 19.08 -21.17 -4.89
N GLY A 77 18.52 -21.93 -5.82
CA GLY A 77 17.08 -22.13 -5.96
C GLY A 77 16.40 -21.02 -6.77
N HIS A 78 15.26 -21.35 -7.38
CA HIS A 78 14.49 -20.45 -8.23
C HIS A 78 13.01 -20.46 -7.84
N LEU A 79 12.34 -19.33 -8.07
CA LEU A 79 10.97 -19.14 -7.64
C LEU A 79 9.97 -19.71 -8.66
N GLY A 80 9.03 -20.51 -8.18
CA GLY A 80 7.84 -20.91 -8.92
C GLY A 80 6.64 -20.05 -8.52
N HIS A 81 5.57 -20.08 -9.31
CA HIS A 81 4.28 -19.52 -8.92
C HIS A 81 3.13 -20.46 -9.24
N ILE A 82 2.03 -20.33 -8.52
CA ILE A 82 0.77 -21.03 -8.79
C ILE A 82 -0.24 -19.97 -9.19
N SER A 83 -0.81 -20.09 -10.40
CA SER A 83 -1.92 -19.24 -10.80
C SER A 83 -3.21 -19.74 -10.17
N LEU A 84 -3.79 -18.93 -9.32
CA LEU A 84 -5.13 -19.18 -8.80
C LEU A 84 -6.16 -18.79 -9.86
N VAL A 85 -7.11 -19.69 -10.13
CA VAL A 85 -8.22 -19.46 -11.06
C VAL A 85 -9.11 -18.29 -10.65
N LEU A 86 -9.12 -17.95 -9.35
CA LEU A 86 -9.92 -16.87 -8.77
C LEU A 86 -9.07 -16.07 -7.78
N PRO A 87 -9.32 -14.75 -7.65
CA PRO A 87 -8.65 -13.92 -6.67
C PRO A 87 -9.08 -14.35 -5.26
N VAL A 88 -8.10 -14.65 -4.42
CA VAL A 88 -8.31 -15.01 -3.02
C VAL A 88 -7.76 -13.90 -2.14
N TYR A 89 -8.47 -13.59 -1.05
CA TYR A 89 -7.99 -12.60 -0.08
C TYR A 89 -6.79 -13.13 0.69
N ASN A 90 -5.76 -12.30 0.82
CA ASN A 90 -4.65 -12.61 1.71
C ASN A 90 -5.13 -12.53 3.18
N PRO A 91 -5.04 -13.63 3.96
CA PRO A 91 -5.54 -13.68 5.33
C PRO A 91 -4.87 -12.66 6.26
N VAL A 92 -3.61 -12.30 6.01
CA VAL A 92 -2.86 -11.31 6.79
C VAL A 92 -3.51 -9.93 6.69
N PHE A 93 -3.98 -9.55 5.50
CA PHE A 93 -4.59 -8.24 5.25
C PHE A 93 -6.12 -8.23 5.41
N PHE A 94 -6.74 -9.40 5.55
CA PHE A 94 -8.20 -9.53 5.54
C PHE A 94 -8.88 -8.69 6.63
N ARG A 95 -8.31 -8.63 7.83
CA ARG A 95 -8.83 -7.80 8.92
C ARG A 95 -8.84 -6.31 8.56
N ASN A 96 -7.77 -5.83 7.95
CA ASN A 96 -7.64 -4.43 7.53
C ASN A 96 -8.60 -4.13 6.37
N LEU A 97 -8.70 -5.04 5.40
CA LEU A 97 -9.67 -4.94 4.31
C LEU A 97 -11.10 -4.79 4.83
N VAL A 98 -11.52 -5.65 5.76
CA VAL A 98 -12.86 -5.58 6.36
C VAL A 98 -13.09 -4.26 7.09
N ASN A 99 -12.07 -3.72 7.78
CA ASN A 99 -12.18 -2.42 8.44
C ASN A 99 -12.37 -1.29 7.43
N VAL A 100 -11.59 -1.27 6.34
CA VAL A 100 -11.73 -0.29 5.26
C VAL A 100 -13.11 -0.39 4.60
N LEU A 101 -13.57 -1.61 4.29
CA LEU A 101 -14.89 -1.82 3.67
C LEU A 101 -16.05 -1.39 4.57
N ARG A 102 -15.96 -1.61 5.89
CA ARG A 102 -16.93 -1.07 6.85
C ARG A 102 -16.92 0.45 6.91
N GLY A 103 -15.74 1.03 6.70
CA GLY A 103 -15.50 2.46 6.65
C GLY A 103 -15.97 3.14 5.38
N CYS A 104 -16.08 2.43 4.26
CA CYS A 104 -16.46 2.98 2.97
C CYS A 104 -17.97 2.87 2.73
N CYS A 105 -18.53 3.83 2.00
CA CYS A 105 -19.89 3.71 1.49
C CYS A 105 -19.90 2.78 0.27
N LEU A 106 -20.75 1.75 0.29
CA LEU A 106 -20.87 0.82 -0.84
C LEU A 106 -21.61 1.41 -2.06
N HIS A 107 -22.14 2.63 -1.95
CA HIS A 107 -22.81 3.32 -3.04
C HIS A 107 -21.94 4.38 -3.71
N CYS A 108 -21.31 5.27 -2.93
CA CYS A 108 -20.42 6.31 -3.48
C CYS A 108 -18.92 5.96 -3.39
N HIS A 109 -18.55 4.81 -2.84
CA HIS A 109 -17.17 4.31 -2.70
C HIS A 109 -16.20 5.23 -1.92
N ILE A 110 -16.74 6.22 -1.20
CA ILE A 110 -15.97 7.16 -0.39
C ILE A 110 -16.01 6.75 1.08
N ILE A 111 -14.91 7.00 1.80
CA ILE A 111 -14.83 6.79 3.25
C ILE A 111 -15.90 7.64 3.95
N GLN A 112 -16.65 7.02 4.85
CA GLN A 112 -17.76 7.59 5.60
C GLN A 112 -17.27 8.50 6.75
N CYS A 113 -16.32 9.38 6.50
CA CYS A 113 -15.92 10.48 7.40
C CYS A 113 -16.27 11.83 6.77
N SER A 114 -16.31 12.89 7.58
CA SER A 114 -16.52 14.24 7.06
C SER A 114 -15.33 14.65 6.19
N ASN A 115 -15.54 15.57 5.25
CA ASN A 115 -14.43 16.05 4.41
C ASN A 115 -13.39 16.83 5.24
N ALA A 116 -13.80 17.49 6.33
CA ALA A 116 -12.89 18.09 7.29
C ALA A 116 -11.96 17.04 7.94
N GLU A 117 -12.51 15.91 8.39
CA GLU A 117 -11.73 14.82 9.00
C GLU A 117 -10.73 14.20 8.02
N LYS A 118 -11.13 14.00 6.76
CA LYS A 118 -10.24 13.50 5.69
C LYS A 118 -9.09 14.47 5.45
N TYR A 119 -9.42 15.75 5.37
CA TYR A 119 -8.46 16.79 5.07
C TYR A 119 -7.44 16.94 6.19
N LEU A 120 -7.91 17.06 7.43
CA LEU A 120 -7.07 17.09 8.62
C LEU A 120 -6.10 15.91 8.67
N PHE A 121 -6.63 14.68 8.55
CA PHE A 121 -5.80 13.48 8.60
C PHE A 121 -4.75 13.46 7.48
N SER A 122 -5.11 13.89 6.27
CA SER A 122 -4.18 13.97 5.15
C SER A 122 -3.04 14.96 5.42
N MET A 123 -3.35 16.11 6.02
CA MET A 123 -2.36 17.14 6.34
C MET A 123 -1.45 16.70 7.50
N GLN A 124 -2.02 16.10 8.55
CA GLN A 124 -1.22 15.54 9.65
C GLN A 124 -0.25 14.45 9.16
N MET A 125 -0.71 13.56 8.27
CA MET A 125 0.13 12.55 7.66
C MET A 125 1.20 13.14 6.73
N LEU A 126 0.95 14.31 6.14
CA LEU A 126 1.94 15.06 5.36
C LEU A 126 3.04 15.60 6.26
N TYR A 127 2.71 16.38 7.30
CA TYR A 127 3.70 16.90 8.26
C TYR A 127 4.49 15.79 8.95
N LEU A 128 3.84 14.67 9.26
CA LEU A 128 4.52 13.51 9.84
C LEU A 128 5.61 12.92 8.92
N LYS A 129 5.41 12.91 7.59
CA LYS A 129 6.44 12.47 6.63
C LYS A 129 7.67 13.39 6.63
N HIS A 130 7.47 14.62 7.05
CA HIS A 130 8.50 15.66 7.14
C HIS A 130 9.05 15.82 8.57
N GLY A 131 8.61 14.96 9.51
CA GLY A 131 9.09 14.96 10.90
C GLY A 131 8.62 16.15 11.74
N GLN A 132 7.72 17.00 11.22
CA GLN A 132 7.23 18.19 11.90
C GLN A 132 6.06 17.82 12.81
N THR A 133 6.36 17.37 14.03
CA THR A 133 5.35 16.89 14.98
C THR A 133 4.53 18.01 15.60
N ASP A 134 5.14 19.17 15.85
CA ASP A 134 4.46 20.31 16.48
C ASP A 134 3.27 20.79 15.62
N GLU A 135 3.44 20.76 14.29
CA GLU A 135 2.40 21.14 13.35
C GLU A 135 1.21 20.18 13.35
N ILE A 136 1.42 18.91 13.71
CA ILE A 136 0.34 17.93 13.85
C ILE A 136 -0.61 18.32 14.98
N ASP A 137 -0.06 18.83 16.10
CA ASP A 137 -0.82 19.28 17.26
C ASP A 137 -1.47 20.66 17.02
N ASN A 138 -0.80 21.56 16.30
CA ASN A 138 -1.38 22.82 15.83
C ASN A 138 -2.61 22.56 14.96
N LEU A 139 -2.51 21.67 13.98
CA LEU A 139 -3.63 21.27 13.13
C LEU A 139 -4.78 20.65 13.92
N GLN A 140 -4.49 19.85 14.95
CA GLN A 140 -5.53 19.33 15.85
C GLN A 140 -6.22 20.44 16.63
N SER A 141 -5.47 21.44 17.09
CA SER A 141 -6.00 22.58 17.81
C SER A 141 -6.92 23.43 16.93
N ILE A 142 -6.52 23.71 15.68
CA ILE A 142 -7.35 24.38 14.68
C ILE A 142 -8.66 23.62 14.47
N TYR A 143 -8.60 22.30 14.29
CA TYR A 143 -9.79 21.47 14.11
C TYR A 143 -10.73 21.49 15.31
N LYS A 144 -10.19 21.43 16.54
CA LYS A 144 -11.00 21.52 17.76
C LYS A 144 -11.71 22.87 17.87
N THR A 145 -10.98 23.97 17.63
CA THR A 145 -11.56 25.32 17.64
C THR A 145 -12.65 25.48 16.58
N TRP A 146 -12.40 25.02 15.35
CA TRP A 146 -13.39 25.06 14.27
C TRP A 146 -14.70 24.31 14.63
N ILE A 147 -14.59 23.12 15.26
CA ILE A 147 -15.77 22.37 15.73
C ILE A 147 -16.55 23.18 16.77
N LEU A 148 -15.86 23.80 17.74
CA LEU A 148 -16.49 24.55 18.82
C LEU A 148 -17.22 25.78 18.30
N GLU A 149 -16.63 26.48 17.33
CA GLU A 149 -17.19 27.68 16.73
C GLU A 149 -18.33 27.38 15.72
N ARG A 150 -18.55 26.11 15.35
CA ARG A 150 -19.58 25.66 14.40
C ARG A 150 -19.55 26.43 13.06
N LYS A 151 -18.36 26.77 12.58
CA LYS A 151 -18.17 27.51 11.33
C LYS A 151 -18.39 26.61 10.10
N SER A 152 -18.51 27.23 8.92
CA SER A 152 -18.68 26.49 7.66
C SER A 152 -17.45 25.65 7.32
N LEU A 153 -17.62 24.67 6.45
CA LEU A 153 -16.51 23.83 6.00
C LEU A 153 -15.45 24.63 5.20
N ASP A 154 -15.86 25.66 4.48
CA ASP A 154 -14.94 26.48 3.66
C ASP A 154 -13.96 27.24 4.54
N THR A 155 -14.43 27.81 5.66
CA THR A 155 -13.54 28.48 6.63
C THR A 155 -12.50 27.55 7.23
N PHE A 156 -12.82 26.25 7.37
CA PHE A 156 -11.84 25.26 7.84
C PHE A 156 -10.73 25.02 6.82
N TYR A 157 -11.10 24.94 5.53
CA TYR A 157 -10.12 24.81 4.47
C TYR A 157 -9.22 26.03 4.38
N GLU A 158 -9.80 27.23 4.46
CA GLU A 158 -9.05 28.49 4.51
C GLU A 158 -8.03 28.50 5.65
N GLN A 159 -8.47 28.20 6.88
CA GLN A 159 -7.60 28.17 8.06
C GLN A 159 -6.42 27.20 7.93
N ILE A 160 -6.67 25.96 7.47
CA ILE A 160 -5.59 24.99 7.27
C ILE A 160 -4.67 25.43 6.12
N ASN A 161 -5.21 25.95 5.03
CA ASN A 161 -4.42 26.40 3.89
C ASN A 161 -3.54 27.60 4.25
N GLU A 162 -4.05 28.55 5.03
CA GLU A 162 -3.26 29.67 5.57
C GLU A 162 -2.16 29.18 6.50
N HIS A 163 -2.47 28.26 7.42
CA HIS A 163 -1.47 27.64 8.27
C HIS A 163 -0.36 26.96 7.46
N MET A 164 -0.71 26.22 6.42
CA MET A 164 0.27 25.58 5.53
C MET A 164 1.12 26.56 4.73
N LYS A 165 0.56 27.71 4.33
CA LYS A 165 1.32 28.77 3.66
C LYS A 165 2.37 29.38 4.58
N LEU A 166 2.02 29.58 5.86
CA LEU A 166 2.94 30.12 6.86
C LEU A 166 3.98 29.09 7.31
N ASN A 167 3.56 27.84 7.47
CA ASN A 167 4.39 26.73 7.96
C ASN A 167 4.45 25.60 6.91
N PRO A 168 5.15 25.78 5.78
CA PRO A 168 5.21 24.77 4.75
C PRO A 168 5.91 23.48 5.22
N PRO A 169 5.51 22.31 4.69
CA PRO A 169 6.25 21.08 4.93
C PRO A 169 7.71 21.22 4.47
N SER A 170 8.66 20.78 5.29
CA SER A 170 10.08 20.87 4.97
C SER A 170 10.42 20.09 3.68
N SER A 171 11.48 20.45 2.96
CA SER A 171 11.91 19.68 1.77
C SER A 171 12.47 18.29 2.14
N THR A 172 13.06 18.18 3.34
CA THR A 172 13.66 16.96 3.84
C THR A 172 12.58 15.97 4.29
N LYS A 173 12.50 14.83 3.61
CA LYS A 173 11.68 13.70 4.07
C LYS A 173 12.47 12.93 5.10
N VAL A 174 11.82 12.57 6.21
CA VAL A 174 12.45 11.70 7.20
C VAL A 174 12.41 10.27 6.66
N GLU A 175 13.57 9.76 6.24
CA GLU A 175 13.73 8.39 5.74
C GLU A 175 13.79 7.36 6.89
N SER A 176 14.29 7.77 8.06
CA SER A 176 14.39 6.93 9.26
C SER A 176 13.25 7.21 10.24
N THR A 177 12.31 6.28 10.35
CA THR A 177 11.25 6.35 11.36
C THR A 177 11.82 6.10 12.76
N THR A 178 12.01 7.17 13.54
CA THR A 178 12.24 7.05 14.99
C THR A 178 11.02 6.43 15.68
N GLU A 179 11.22 5.79 16.84
CA GLU A 179 10.13 5.16 17.60
C GLU A 179 8.97 6.14 17.88
N ASN A 180 9.30 7.40 18.16
CA ASN A 180 8.33 8.47 18.39
C ASN A 180 7.44 8.73 17.16
N LEU A 181 8.03 8.82 15.96
CA LEU A 181 7.27 9.04 14.72
C LEU A 181 6.36 7.85 14.40
N LEU A 182 6.81 6.62 14.69
CA LEU A 182 5.97 5.43 14.55
C LEU A 182 4.80 5.44 15.52
N ALA A 183 5.04 5.81 16.78
CA ALA A 183 4.00 5.91 17.79
C ALA A 183 2.94 6.96 17.39
N ILE A 184 3.37 8.15 16.96
CA ILE A 184 2.46 9.21 16.47
C ILE A 184 1.68 8.72 15.25
N ARG A 185 2.34 8.08 14.28
CA ARG A 185 1.66 7.51 13.10
C ARG A 185 0.56 6.54 13.51
N GLN A 186 0.87 5.60 14.38
CA GLN A 186 -0.09 4.59 14.83
C GLN A 186 -1.25 5.23 15.59
N GLN A 187 -0.99 6.26 16.39
CA GLN A 187 -2.02 6.98 17.13
C GLN A 187 -2.95 7.74 16.18
N LEU A 188 -2.42 8.50 15.22
CA LEU A 188 -3.21 9.19 14.21
C LEU A 188 -4.09 8.23 13.40
N ILE A 189 -3.56 7.07 13.00
CA ILE A 189 -4.32 6.03 12.31
C ILE A 189 -5.45 5.53 13.21
N LYS A 190 -5.17 5.16 14.47
CA LYS A 190 -6.19 4.68 15.41
C LYS A 190 -7.31 5.70 15.62
N ASP A 191 -6.97 6.98 15.75
CA ASP A 191 -7.94 8.07 15.96
C ASP A 191 -8.77 8.35 14.70
N PHE A 192 -8.16 8.24 13.52
CA PHE A 192 -8.89 8.31 12.25
C PHE A 192 -9.82 7.11 12.08
N GLU A 193 -9.34 5.88 12.31
CA GLU A 193 -10.14 4.66 12.22
C GLU A 193 -11.33 4.68 13.20
N ALA A 194 -11.13 5.20 14.42
CA ALA A 194 -12.21 5.34 15.38
C ALA A 194 -13.33 6.24 14.84
N ARG A 195 -12.98 7.41 14.27
CA ARG A 195 -13.93 8.37 13.71
C ARG A 195 -14.60 7.86 12.42
N ALA A 196 -13.80 7.33 11.50
CA ALA A 196 -14.24 6.94 10.17
C ALA A 196 -14.94 5.58 10.14
N PHE A 197 -14.43 4.58 10.88
CA PHE A 197 -14.82 3.17 10.70
C PHE A 197 -15.64 2.62 11.87
N LYS A 198 -15.46 3.14 13.10
CA LYS A 198 -16.13 2.63 14.30
C LYS A 198 -17.40 3.43 14.67
N THR A 199 -17.49 4.69 14.26
CA THR A 199 -18.67 5.54 14.56
C THR A 199 -19.93 5.03 13.87
N LYS A 200 -20.99 4.82 14.65
CA LYS A 200 -22.28 4.30 14.16
C LYS A 200 -23.04 5.37 13.36
N LYS A 201 -22.83 5.45 12.04
CA LYS A 201 -23.61 6.33 11.15
C LYS A 201 -24.87 5.62 10.62
N LYS A 202 -25.99 6.36 10.53
CA LYS A 202 -27.26 5.90 9.94
C LYS A 202 -27.27 6.14 8.43
N PHE A 203 -26.79 7.31 8.00
CA PHE A 203 -26.68 7.73 6.61
C PHE A 203 -25.23 8.06 6.25
N CYS A 204 -24.86 7.87 4.99
CA CYS A 204 -23.55 8.24 4.49
C CYS A 204 -23.40 9.77 4.53
N PRO A 205 -22.32 10.31 5.11
CA PRO A 205 -22.10 11.76 5.18
C PRO A 205 -21.85 12.41 3.81
N ASN A 206 -21.61 11.61 2.76
CA ASN A 206 -21.30 12.11 1.42
C ASN A 206 -22.49 12.03 0.45
N CYS A 207 -23.15 10.87 0.35
CA CYS A 207 -24.25 10.66 -0.61
C CYS A 207 -25.62 10.47 0.06
N ASN A 208 -25.70 10.61 1.38
CA ASN A 208 -26.91 10.42 2.19
C ASN A 208 -27.60 9.05 2.06
N THR A 209 -26.98 8.08 1.38
CA THR A 209 -27.51 6.71 1.29
C THR A 209 -27.48 6.04 2.67
N PRO A 210 -28.54 5.30 3.08
CA PRO A 210 -28.54 4.54 4.32
C PRO A 210 -27.35 3.58 4.40
N VAL A 211 -26.61 3.62 5.51
CA VAL A 211 -25.44 2.77 5.70
C VAL A 211 -25.90 1.36 5.99
N ARG A 212 -25.87 0.49 4.97
CA ARG A 212 -26.04 -0.96 5.15
C ARG A 212 -24.78 -1.53 5.77
N ARG A 213 -24.74 -1.64 7.09
CA ARG A 213 -23.62 -2.30 7.75
C ARG A 213 -23.67 -3.78 7.42
N ALA A 214 -22.59 -4.25 6.82
CA ALA A 214 -22.38 -5.67 6.70
C ALA A 214 -22.13 -6.19 8.15
N GLY A 215 -23.16 -6.83 8.73
CA GLY A 215 -23.18 -7.29 10.12
C GLY A 215 -22.24 -8.49 10.35
N ARG A 216 -22.41 -9.22 11.47
CA ARG A 216 -21.67 -10.48 11.74
C ARG A 216 -21.77 -11.52 10.60
N ARG A 217 -22.74 -11.37 9.69
CA ARG A 217 -22.91 -12.19 8.46
C ARG A 217 -21.92 -11.86 7.33
N ILE A 218 -21.03 -10.88 7.50
CA ILE A 218 -19.89 -10.60 6.59
C ILE A 218 -19.11 -11.86 6.25
N TRP A 219 -18.88 -12.72 7.25
CA TRP A 219 -18.11 -13.95 7.09
C TRP A 219 -18.78 -14.88 6.06
N SER A 220 -20.10 -15.05 6.13
CA SER A 220 -20.83 -15.77 5.09
C SER A 220 -20.80 -15.04 3.74
N PHE A 221 -20.83 -13.70 3.71
CA PHE A 221 -20.80 -12.99 2.43
C PHE A 221 -19.46 -13.15 1.68
N PHE A 222 -18.31 -13.12 2.36
CA PHE A 222 -17.00 -13.29 1.74
C PHE A 222 -16.63 -14.75 1.45
N PHE A 223 -17.06 -15.69 2.30
CA PHE A 223 -16.71 -17.11 2.15
C PHE A 223 -17.79 -17.97 1.48
N SER A 224 -19.05 -17.51 1.42
CA SER A 224 -20.16 -18.24 0.78
C SER A 224 -20.50 -17.74 -0.63
N LYS A 225 -20.00 -16.56 -1.04
CA LYS A 225 -20.13 -16.08 -2.42
C LYS A 225 -18.75 -15.84 -2.99
N VAL A 226 -18.35 -16.70 -3.93
CA VAL A 226 -17.30 -16.38 -4.90
C VAL A 226 -17.64 -15.00 -5.47
N LEU A 227 -16.68 -14.07 -5.44
CA LEU A 227 -16.86 -12.77 -6.09
C LEU A 227 -17.36 -13.04 -7.51
N PRO A 228 -18.53 -12.54 -7.93
CA PRO A 228 -19.03 -12.81 -9.26
C PRO A 228 -18.02 -12.26 -10.26
N PHE A 229 -17.33 -13.19 -10.92
CA PHE A 229 -16.45 -12.91 -12.04
C PHE A 229 -17.37 -12.64 -13.22
N ASN A 230 -17.90 -11.43 -13.29
CA ASN A 230 -18.42 -10.94 -14.55
C ASN A 230 -17.21 -10.42 -15.31
N ASP A 231 -17.11 -10.75 -16.60
CA ASP A 231 -16.06 -10.34 -17.55
C ASP A 231 -15.97 -8.83 -17.80
N GLN A 232 -16.20 -8.02 -16.77
CA GLN A 232 -15.69 -6.68 -16.70
C GLN A 232 -14.19 -6.82 -16.51
N LYS A 233 -13.45 -6.58 -17.60
CA LYS A 233 -12.27 -5.73 -17.51
C LYS A 233 -12.61 -4.69 -16.45
N PHE A 234 -11.98 -4.77 -15.27
CA PHE A 234 -12.12 -3.73 -14.27
C PHE A 234 -11.47 -2.48 -14.90
N GLU A 235 -12.22 -1.78 -15.74
CA GLU A 235 -12.02 -0.35 -15.94
C GLU A 235 -12.22 0.23 -14.56
N ASN A 236 -11.08 0.52 -13.91
CA ASN A 236 -10.94 1.07 -12.58
C ASN A 236 -12.25 1.69 -12.08
N PRO A 237 -13.01 1.01 -11.19
CA PRO A 237 -14.29 1.52 -10.70
C PRO A 237 -13.96 2.76 -9.88
N LYS A 238 -14.03 3.92 -10.55
CA LYS A 238 -13.54 5.24 -10.13
C LYS A 238 -12.77 5.13 -8.83
N THR A 239 -11.53 4.65 -8.93
CA THR A 239 -10.57 4.79 -7.85
C THR A 239 -10.73 6.23 -7.39
N VAL A 240 -10.96 6.45 -6.10
CA VAL A 240 -10.73 7.77 -5.52
C VAL A 240 -9.27 8.02 -5.84
N ARG A 241 -9.03 8.71 -6.96
CA ARG A 241 -7.72 9.09 -7.42
C ARG A 241 -7.30 10.08 -6.35
N TYR A 242 -6.54 9.60 -5.38
CA TYR A 242 -5.87 10.47 -4.44
C TYR A 242 -5.08 11.52 -5.21
N SER A 243 -4.56 11.18 -6.40
CA SER A 243 -4.03 12.15 -7.36
C SER A 243 -5.02 13.24 -7.75
N SER A 244 -6.31 13.00 -7.95
CA SER A 244 -7.32 14.03 -8.23
C SER A 244 -7.59 14.92 -7.02
N ILE A 245 -7.70 14.36 -5.81
CA ILE A 245 -7.86 15.15 -4.57
C ILE A 245 -6.60 15.98 -4.26
N ILE A 246 -5.42 15.44 -4.56
CA ILE A 246 -4.11 16.09 -4.46
C ILE A 246 -3.93 17.13 -5.58
N GLN A 247 -4.45 16.87 -6.78
CA GLN A 247 -4.42 17.77 -7.93
C GLN A 247 -5.40 18.93 -7.74
N ASP A 248 -6.55 18.75 -7.11
CA ASP A 248 -7.53 19.83 -6.93
C ASP A 248 -7.09 20.83 -5.85
N ASN A 249 -6.08 20.50 -5.04
CA ASN A 249 -5.46 21.41 -4.10
C ASN A 249 -4.32 22.20 -4.78
N GLN A 250 -4.58 23.46 -5.13
CA GLN A 250 -3.61 24.35 -5.78
C GLN A 250 -2.28 24.46 -5.02
N LEU A 251 -2.31 24.43 -3.67
CA LEU A 251 -1.09 24.49 -2.86
C LEU A 251 -0.27 23.20 -2.93
N ILE A 252 -0.92 22.03 -3.00
CA ILE A 252 -0.20 20.76 -3.15
C ILE A 252 0.39 20.64 -4.56
N LYS A 253 -0.29 21.18 -5.59
CA LYS A 253 0.29 21.34 -6.94
C LYS A 253 1.52 22.24 -6.92
N GLU A 254 1.46 23.41 -6.27
CA GLU A 254 2.61 24.32 -6.15
C GLU A 254 3.77 23.69 -5.40
N LEU A 255 3.51 22.97 -4.30
CA LEU A 255 4.53 22.24 -3.53
C LEU A 255 5.15 21.06 -4.30
N LEU A 256 4.38 20.38 -5.16
CA LEU A 256 4.89 19.34 -6.06
C LEU A 256 5.69 19.94 -7.24
N LEU A 257 5.26 21.08 -7.79
CA LEU A 257 5.98 21.80 -8.84
C LEU A 257 7.31 22.40 -8.35
N LEU A 258 7.40 22.77 -7.07
CA LEU A 258 8.66 23.17 -6.43
C LEU A 258 9.67 22.00 -6.36
N LYS A 259 9.19 20.76 -6.30
CA LYS A 259 10.03 19.56 -6.33
C LYS A 259 10.62 19.30 -7.71
N ASP A 260 9.84 19.54 -8.77
CA ASP A 260 10.29 19.33 -10.15
C ASP A 260 11.31 20.39 -10.61
N LYS A 261 11.19 21.64 -10.12
CA LYS A 261 12.20 22.69 -10.37
C LYS A 261 13.55 22.38 -9.71
N GLN A 262 13.55 21.82 -8.50
CA GLN A 262 14.80 21.44 -7.83
C GLN A 262 15.50 20.23 -8.48
N THR A 263 14.77 19.36 -9.19
CA THR A 263 15.40 18.27 -9.97
C THR A 263 15.91 18.72 -11.34
N THR A 264 15.32 19.75 -11.96
CA THR A 264 15.86 20.34 -13.19
C THR A 264 17.08 21.21 -12.94
N ASP A 265 17.10 21.97 -11.85
CA ASP A 265 18.21 22.88 -11.55
C ASP A 265 19.48 22.11 -11.09
N ALA A 266 19.32 20.91 -10.54
CA ALA A 266 20.42 20.01 -10.17
C ALA A 266 21.00 19.20 -11.35
N SER A 267 20.35 19.20 -12.52
CA SER A 267 20.83 18.51 -13.73
C SER A 267 21.47 19.45 -14.75
N THR A 268 21.39 20.77 -14.56
CA THR A 268 22.06 21.79 -15.39
C THR A 268 23.33 22.40 -14.78
N SER A 269 23.77 21.94 -13.60
CA SER A 269 25.01 22.39 -12.95
C SER A 269 26.15 21.36 -12.95
N ASN A 270 26.13 20.42 -13.90
CA ASN A 270 27.23 19.48 -14.17
C ASN A 270 27.47 19.40 -15.69
N THR A 271 27.92 20.50 -16.27
CA THR A 271 28.67 20.58 -17.53
C THR A 271 29.75 21.63 -17.38
#